data_AF-A0A9D6TDW0-F1
#
_entry.id   AF-A0A9D6TDW0-F1
#
_cell.length_a   1.000
_cell.length_b   1.000
_cell.length_c   1.000
_cell.angle_alpha   90.00
_cell.angle_beta   90.00
_cell.angle_gamma   90.00
#
_symmetry.space_group_name_H-M   'P 1'
#
loop_
_entity.id
_entity.type
_entity.pdbx_description
1 polymer ?
#
loop_
_entity_poly.entity_id
_entity_poly.type
_entity_poly.pdbx_seq_one_letter_code
_entity_poly.pdbx_strand_id
1 'polypeptide(L)'
;MRADLRLTDLRGREKSASKLMNVKIPVHISDAIQRVARDLGASKTEVVIALLNEGLDVSTQTLKGWKPPKENVVPPKRVCSVKGCGKAYVAKGYCANHYQAWRRGKLPA
;
A
#
# COMPACT_ATOMS: atom_id res chain seq x y z
N MET A 1 -1.48 -24.21 -32.88
CA MET A 1 -0.08 -24.65 -32.66
C MET A 1 0.75 -23.41 -32.37
N ARG A 2 1.16 -23.17 -31.12
CA ARG A 2 2.05 -22.06 -30.78
C ARG A 2 3.49 -22.55 -30.97
N ALA A 3 4.22 -21.95 -31.92
CA ALA A 3 5.47 -22.47 -32.45
C ALA A 3 6.73 -22.15 -31.62
N ASP A 4 6.59 -21.49 -30.46
CA ASP A 4 7.72 -21.09 -29.62
C ASP A 4 7.59 -21.61 -28.18
N LEU A 5 7.53 -22.94 -28.02
CA LEU A 5 7.84 -23.58 -26.72
C LEU A 5 9.25 -24.17 -26.78
N ARG A 6 10.15 -23.72 -25.90
CA ARG A 6 11.53 -24.25 -25.82
C ARG A 6 11.57 -25.44 -24.86
N LEU A 7 12.53 -26.35 -25.09
CA LEU A 7 12.74 -27.55 -24.28
C LEU A 7 13.02 -27.22 -22.79
N THR A 8 13.52 -26.03 -22.50
CA THR A 8 13.74 -25.48 -21.15
C THR A 8 12.42 -25.23 -20.41
N ASP A 9 11.38 -24.81 -21.13
CA ASP A 9 10.05 -24.52 -20.58
C ASP A 9 9.31 -25.82 -20.20
N LEU A 10 9.72 -26.95 -20.81
CA LEU A 10 9.24 -28.30 -20.50
C LEU A 10 9.96 -28.95 -19.30
N ARG A 11 11.10 -28.40 -18.85
CA ARG A 11 11.94 -29.00 -17.79
C ARG A 11 12.02 -28.20 -16.49
N GLY A 12 11.44 -27.01 -16.43
CA GLY A 12 11.41 -26.20 -15.23
C GLY A 12 10.03 -25.62 -15.00
N ARG A 13 9.16 -26.32 -14.26
CA ARG A 13 8.19 -25.59 -13.44
C ARG A 13 9.02 -24.89 -12.36
N GLU A 14 9.62 -23.75 -12.67
CA GLU A 14 10.14 -22.87 -11.63
C GLU A 14 8.95 -22.54 -10.74
N LYS A 15 8.91 -23.17 -9.56
CA LYS A 15 7.91 -22.88 -8.54
C LYS A 15 8.16 -21.43 -8.12
N SER A 16 7.46 -20.50 -8.74
CA SER A 16 7.48 -19.10 -8.33
C SER A 16 7.09 -19.03 -6.85
N ALA A 17 7.84 -18.26 -6.06
CA ALA A 17 7.61 -18.14 -4.63
C ALA A 17 6.21 -17.56 -4.38
N SER A 18 5.29 -18.36 -3.86
CA SER A 18 3.93 -17.92 -3.54
C SER A 18 3.83 -17.45 -2.09
N LYS A 19 3.15 -16.32 -1.85
CA LYS A 19 2.79 -15.86 -0.51
C LYS A 19 1.28 -15.95 -0.32
N LEU A 20 0.83 -16.49 0.82
CA LEU A 20 -0.58 -16.53 1.16
C LEU A 20 -1.10 -15.09 1.39
N MET A 21 -2.24 -14.80 0.78
CA MET A 21 -2.95 -13.53 0.94
C MET A 21 -4.42 -13.82 1.26
N ASN A 22 -4.88 -13.41 2.44
CA ASN A 22 -6.28 -13.54 2.83
C ASN A 22 -7.00 -12.20 2.59
N VAL A 23 -8.03 -12.21 1.76
CA VAL A 23 -8.81 -11.02 1.39
C VAL A 23 -10.28 -11.36 1.46
N LYS A 24 -11.08 -10.48 2.07
CA LYS A 24 -12.54 -10.56 2.03
C LYS A 24 -13.02 -9.92 0.73
N ILE A 25 -13.71 -10.70 -0.10
CA ILE A 25 -14.36 -10.20 -1.31
C ILE A 25 -15.88 -10.29 -1.15
N PRO A 26 -16.65 -9.40 -1.80
CA PRO A 26 -18.10 -9.54 -1.88
C PRO A 26 -18.52 -10.87 -2.50
N VAL A 27 -19.68 -11.40 -2.08
CA VAL A 27 -20.22 -12.70 -2.55
C VAL A 27 -20.37 -12.73 -4.08
N HIS A 28 -20.90 -11.66 -4.67
CA HIS A 28 -21.12 -11.60 -6.12
C HIS A 28 -19.81 -11.72 -6.94
N ILE A 29 -18.68 -11.23 -6.40
CA ILE A 29 -17.37 -11.36 -7.06
C ILE A 29 -16.90 -12.81 -7.02
N SER A 30 -17.03 -13.47 -5.86
CA SER A 30 -16.72 -14.90 -5.72
C SER A 30 -17.56 -15.75 -6.69
N ASP A 31 -18.85 -15.46 -6.78
CA ASP A 31 -19.76 -16.17 -7.69
C ASP A 31 -19.39 -15.97 -9.16
N ALA A 32 -19.02 -14.74 -9.54
CA ALA A 32 -18.56 -14.43 -10.89
C ALA A 32 -17.27 -15.20 -11.25
N ILE A 33 -16.28 -15.20 -10.34
CA ILE A 33 -15.04 -15.98 -10.52
C ILE A 33 -15.35 -17.47 -10.69
N GLN A 34 -16.26 -18.00 -9.88
CA GLN A 34 -16.66 -19.41 -9.97
C GLN A 34 -17.37 -19.75 -11.28
N ARG A 35 -18.18 -18.83 -11.83
CA ARG A 35 -18.79 -19.01 -13.16
C ARG A 35 -17.73 -19.08 -14.25
N VAL A 36 -16.82 -18.11 -14.28
CA VAL A 36 -15.70 -18.07 -15.26
C VAL A 36 -14.84 -19.32 -15.17
N ALA A 37 -14.52 -19.78 -13.97
CA ALA A 37 -13.74 -21.00 -13.77
C ALA A 37 -14.43 -22.24 -14.37
N ARG A 38 -15.76 -22.37 -14.21
CA ARG A 38 -16.54 -23.47 -14.80
C ARG A 38 -16.55 -23.37 -16.33
N ASP A 39 -16.81 -22.19 -16.86
CA ASP A 39 -16.95 -21.99 -18.31
C ASP A 39 -15.61 -22.24 -19.04
N LEU A 40 -14.49 -21.93 -18.39
CA LEU A 40 -13.14 -22.17 -18.93
C LEU A 40 -12.55 -23.54 -18.58
N GLY A 41 -13.22 -24.34 -17.74
CA GLY A 41 -12.67 -25.61 -17.25
C GLY A 41 -11.39 -25.46 -16.42
N ALA A 42 -11.22 -24.32 -15.74
CA ALA A 42 -10.04 -23.97 -14.96
C ALA A 42 -10.34 -23.98 -13.46
N SER A 43 -9.29 -23.99 -12.62
CA SER A 43 -9.45 -23.82 -11.18
C SER A 43 -9.79 -22.37 -10.82
N LYS A 44 -10.49 -22.16 -9.70
CA LYS A 44 -10.77 -20.82 -9.17
C LYS A 44 -9.48 -20.01 -8.97
N THR A 45 -8.42 -20.67 -8.50
CA THR A 45 -7.11 -20.04 -8.27
C THR A 45 -6.47 -19.56 -9.57
N GLU A 46 -6.53 -20.34 -10.66
CA GLU A 46 -6.02 -19.92 -11.97
C GLU A 46 -6.76 -18.69 -12.50
N VAL A 47 -8.08 -18.67 -12.39
CA VAL A 47 -8.89 -17.51 -12.81
C VAL A 47 -8.55 -16.27 -11.98
N VAL A 48 -8.42 -16.41 -10.64
CA VAL A 48 -8.04 -15.29 -9.77
C VAL A 48 -6.66 -14.74 -10.15
N ILE A 49 -5.68 -15.61 -10.38
CA ILE A 49 -4.33 -15.19 -10.77
C ILE A 49 -4.35 -14.47 -12.13
N ALA A 50 -5.09 -15.00 -13.11
CA ALA A 50 -5.22 -14.39 -14.42
C ALA A 50 -5.84 -12.98 -14.33
N LEU A 51 -6.96 -12.83 -13.62
CA LEU A 51 -7.63 -11.55 -13.42
C LEU A 51 -6.74 -10.54 -12.68
N LEU A 52 -5.97 -10.98 -11.69
CA LEU A 52 -5.05 -10.10 -10.96
C LEU A 52 -3.91 -9.62 -11.84
N ASN A 53 -3.31 -10.51 -12.66
CA ASN A 53 -2.24 -10.13 -13.58
C ASN A 53 -2.75 -9.10 -14.60
N GLU A 54 -3.89 -9.38 -15.24
CA GLU A 54 -4.51 -8.46 -16.20
C GLU A 54 -4.87 -7.12 -15.56
N GLY A 55 -5.51 -7.14 -14.38
CA GLY A 55 -5.89 -5.94 -13.66
C GLY A 55 -4.69 -5.10 -13.20
N LEU A 56 -3.60 -5.75 -12.79
CA LEU A 56 -2.36 -5.07 -12.39
C LEU A 56 -1.62 -4.48 -13.60
N ASP A 57 -1.58 -5.17 -14.73
CA ASP A 57 -0.98 -4.63 -15.96
C ASP A 57 -1.72 -3.37 -16.42
N VAL A 58 -3.06 -3.40 -16.44
CA VAL A 58 -3.88 -2.22 -16.76
C VAL A 58 -3.66 -1.10 -15.75
N SER A 59 -3.62 -1.43 -14.46
CA SER A 59 -3.44 -0.44 -13.39
C SER A 59 -2.05 0.22 -13.45
N THR A 60 -0.99 -0.57 -13.65
CA THR A 60 0.38 -0.06 -13.72
C THR A 60 0.59 0.85 -14.93
N GLN A 61 0.00 0.49 -16.08
CA GLN A 61 0.01 1.35 -17.27
C GLN A 61 -0.75 2.65 -17.03
N THR A 62 -1.95 2.57 -16.45
CA THR A 62 -2.80 3.74 -16.16
C THR A 62 -2.12 4.69 -15.14
N LEU A 63 -1.43 4.12 -14.15
CA LEU A 63 -0.74 4.89 -13.11
C LEU A 63 0.66 5.37 -13.52
N LYS A 64 1.12 5.08 -14.75
CA LYS A 64 2.44 5.51 -15.21
C LYS A 64 2.51 7.04 -15.27
N GLY A 65 3.27 7.64 -14.35
CA GLY A 65 3.39 9.09 -14.21
C GLY A 65 2.29 9.74 -13.36
N TRP A 66 1.33 8.96 -12.85
CA TRP A 66 0.40 9.44 -11.84
C TRP A 66 1.16 9.77 -10.57
N LYS A 67 0.99 11.00 -10.10
CA LYS A 67 1.49 11.45 -8.79
C LYS A 67 0.28 11.60 -7.87
N PRO A 68 0.32 11.04 -6.65
CA PRO A 68 -0.77 11.26 -5.71
C PRO A 68 -0.93 12.77 -5.47
N PRO A 69 -2.17 13.25 -5.30
CA PRO A 69 -2.40 14.62 -4.86
C PRO A 69 -1.57 14.86 -3.60
N LYS A 70 -0.84 15.97 -3.55
CA LYS A 70 -0.23 16.40 -2.29
C LYS A 70 -1.38 16.70 -1.34
N GLU A 71 -1.68 15.79 -0.43
CA GLU A 71 -2.62 16.07 0.63
C GLU A 71 -2.11 17.31 1.37
N ASN A 72 -2.98 18.30 1.55
CA ASN A 72 -2.68 19.47 2.37
C ASN A 72 -2.70 19.02 3.83
N VAL A 73 -1.72 18.21 4.22
CA VAL A 73 -1.46 17.92 5.62
C VAL A 73 -1.01 19.25 6.22
N VAL A 74 -1.94 19.96 6.86
CA VAL A 74 -1.62 21.14 7.65
C VAL A 74 -0.51 20.69 8.61
N PRO A 75 0.71 21.23 8.51
CA PRO A 75 1.76 20.85 9.43
C PRO A 75 1.23 21.09 10.84
N PRO A 76 1.46 20.17 11.80
CA PRO A 76 1.02 20.41 13.17
C PRO A 76 1.54 21.78 13.61
N LYS A 77 0.64 22.62 14.15
CA LYS A 77 0.94 24.00 14.52
C LYS A 77 2.24 24.01 15.30
N ARG A 78 3.29 24.62 14.74
CA ARG A 78 4.61 24.66 15.37
C ARG A 78 4.68 25.70 16.47
N VAL A 79 3.72 25.74 17.38
CA VAL A 79 3.63 26.74 18.47
C VAL A 79 3.97 26.07 19.79
N CYS A 80 4.60 26.81 20.70
CA CYS A 80 4.90 26.35 22.03
C CYS A 80 3.61 25.96 22.79
N SER A 81 3.62 24.80 23.45
CA SER A 81 2.51 24.30 24.28
C SER A 81 2.29 25.08 25.58
N VAL A 82 3.16 26.03 25.92
CA VAL A 82 3.03 26.84 27.14
C VAL A 82 1.97 27.92 26.91
N LYS A 83 0.94 27.95 27.77
CA LYS A 83 -0.13 28.97 27.71
C LYS A 83 0.47 30.38 27.66
N GLY A 84 0.04 31.17 26.69
CA GLY A 84 0.56 32.53 26.47
C GLY A 84 1.86 32.62 25.67
N CYS A 85 2.47 31.50 25.26
CA CYS A 85 3.67 31.51 24.43
C CYS A 85 3.34 31.30 22.95
N GLY A 86 3.31 32.37 22.16
CA GLY A 86 3.12 32.31 20.70
C GLY A 86 4.38 31.94 19.89
N LYS A 87 5.50 31.60 20.56
CA LYS A 87 6.77 31.31 19.88
C LYS A 87 6.76 29.95 19.21
N ALA A 88 7.51 29.82 18.12
CA ALA A 88 7.62 28.56 17.42
C ALA A 88 8.27 27.47 18.30
N TYR A 89 7.73 26.24 18.30
CA TYR A 89 8.36 25.12 19.02
C TYR A 89 9.62 24.66 18.26
N VAL A 90 10.65 24.28 19.02
CA VAL A 90 11.91 23.73 18.51
C VAL A 90 11.97 22.22 18.76
N ALA A 91 11.52 21.76 19.93
CA ALA A 91 11.50 20.33 20.29
C ALA A 91 10.48 20.05 21.40
N LYS A 92 9.91 18.83 21.42
CA LYS A 92 8.93 18.38 22.44
C LYS A 92 7.73 19.33 22.66
N GLY A 93 7.32 20.07 21.64
CA GLY A 93 6.25 21.06 21.77
C GLY A 93 6.64 22.36 22.49
N TYR A 94 7.92 22.61 22.79
CA TYR A 94 8.39 23.83 23.45
C TYR A 94 9.22 24.72 22.52
N CYS A 95 9.11 26.05 22.66
CA CYS A 95 10.06 27.00 22.05
C CYS A 95 11.46 26.86 22.67
N ALA A 96 12.49 27.48 22.09
CA ALA A 96 13.87 27.37 22.59
C ALA A 96 13.98 27.63 24.11
N ASN A 97 13.33 28.68 24.61
CA ASN A 97 13.38 29.06 26.03
C ASN A 97 12.68 28.02 26.92
N HIS A 98 11.48 27.59 26.53
CA HIS A 98 10.73 26.59 27.30
C HIS A 98 11.34 25.20 27.18
N TYR A 99 12.00 24.87 26.08
CA TYR A 99 12.76 23.64 25.94
C TYR A 99 13.95 23.62 26.92
N GLN A 100 14.65 24.75 27.08
CA GLN A 100 15.70 24.88 28.10
C GLN A 100 15.14 24.81 29.52
N ALA A 101 13.98 25.42 29.78
CA ALA A 101 13.31 25.33 31.08
C ALA A 101 12.88 23.89 31.40
N TRP A 102 12.34 23.17 30.41
CA TRP A 102 12.00 21.75 30.49
C TRP A 102 13.22 20.88 30.75
N ARG A 103 14.34 21.11 30.04
CA ARG A 103 15.62 20.41 30.30
C ARG A 103 16.16 20.62 31.71
N ARG A 104 15.79 21.73 32.35
CA ARG A 104 16.14 22.07 33.74
C ARG A 104 15.08 21.62 34.75
N GLY A 105 14.05 20.87 34.33
CA GLY A 105 12.98 20.36 35.19
C GLY A 105 11.91 21.38 35.60
N LYS A 106 11.87 22.57 34.98
CA LYS A 106 10.93 23.65 35.34
C LYS A 106 9.56 23.54 34.67
N LEU A 107 9.37 22.58 33.76
CA LEU A 107 8.12 22.33 33.05
C LEU A 107 7.79 20.84 33.12
N PRO A 108 6.50 20.46 33.17
CA PRO A 108 6.08 19.06 33.16
C PRO A 108 6.47 18.37 31.84
N ALA A 109 6.66 17.06 31.88
CA ALA A 109 6.95 16.23 30.71
C ALA A 109 5.69 15.86 29.92
#